data_AF-A0A255Z210-F1
#
_entry.id   AF-A0A255Z210-F1
#
_cell.length_a   1.000
_cell.length_b   1.000
_cell.length_c   1.000
_cell.angle_alpha   90.00
_cell.angle_beta   90.00
_cell.angle_gamma   90.00
#
_symmetry.space_group_name_H-M   'P 1'
#
loop_
_entity.id
_entity.type
_entity.pdbx_description
1 polymer ?
#
loop_
_entity_poly.entity_id
_entity_poly.type
_entity_poly.pdbx_seq_one_letter_code
_entity_poly.pdbx_strand_id
1 'polypeptide(L)'
;MAALARQRTALASGPAVLYPDRGLYRAARPPWPLSDGLCWRPHQFLIRLAPHRPPVAWSGRQGSEGRMLDTLLRGVTLTDLEAALERLGLPATQDLTPGGAPILRSAIGGLTFNIRPGAQLDPEAARFGDYNFNLMFQVQARFDAAILNQWNRHKRFARFSLRDDFLVLEMDCLAVGISGDQILASLELWGRLVVEALNFLRSAHGAEAGHS
;
A
#
# COMPACT_ATOMS: atom_id res chain seq x y z
N MET A 1 -54.97 -54.85 -26.13
CA MET A 1 -54.36 -55.86 -25.24
C MET A 1 -53.31 -55.16 -24.38
N ALA A 2 -53.66 -54.90 -23.11
CA ALA A 2 -52.87 -54.32 -21.99
C ALA A 2 -52.26 -52.90 -22.22
N ALA A 3 -52.63 -51.80 -21.54
CA ALA A 3 -53.04 -51.48 -20.17
C ALA A 3 -51.94 -51.66 -19.10
N LEU A 4 -51.39 -50.52 -18.65
CA LEU A 4 -51.08 -50.06 -17.27
C LEU A 4 -49.80 -49.19 -17.26
N ALA A 5 -49.93 -47.85 -17.14
CA ALA A 5 -49.92 -47.07 -15.89
C ALA A 5 -48.49 -46.87 -15.34
N ARG A 6 -47.92 -45.66 -15.26
CA ARG A 6 -48.12 -44.53 -14.32
C ARG A 6 -47.11 -43.45 -14.79
N GLN A 7 -47.20 -42.13 -14.62
CA GLN A 7 -47.90 -41.25 -13.68
C GLN A 7 -47.83 -39.83 -14.29
N ARG A 8 -48.93 -39.06 -14.20
CA ARG A 8 -48.93 -37.60 -14.37
C ARG A 8 -48.45 -36.97 -13.07
N THR A 9 -47.55 -36.01 -13.15
CA THR A 9 -47.32 -35.03 -12.07
C THR A 9 -47.24 -33.65 -12.71
N ALA A 10 -48.25 -32.83 -12.43
CA ALA A 10 -48.21 -31.38 -12.56
C ALA A 10 -47.38 -30.80 -11.40
N LEU A 11 -46.79 -29.61 -11.60
CA LEU A 11 -46.52 -28.53 -10.63
C LEU A 11 -45.52 -27.57 -11.33
N ALA A 12 -45.97 -26.42 -11.81
CA ALA A 12 -46.13 -25.18 -11.04
C ALA A 12 -44.79 -24.41 -10.90
N SER A 13 -44.80 -23.21 -11.47
CA SER A 13 -44.29 -21.98 -10.85
C SER A 13 -42.84 -22.01 -10.34
N GLY A 14 -41.93 -21.46 -11.13
CA GLY A 14 -40.61 -21.06 -10.63
C GLY A 14 -40.78 -20.09 -9.45
N PRO A 15 -40.00 -20.23 -8.36
CA PRO A 15 -40.13 -19.32 -7.24
C PRO A 15 -39.52 -17.97 -7.62
N ALA A 16 -40.36 -16.94 -7.56
CA ALA A 16 -39.93 -15.57 -7.32
C ALA A 16 -39.14 -15.54 -6.00
N VAL A 17 -37.86 -15.18 -6.05
CA VAL A 17 -37.09 -14.87 -4.85
C VAL A 17 -37.52 -13.48 -4.38
N LEU A 18 -38.51 -13.49 -3.51
CA LEU A 18 -38.91 -12.38 -2.65
C LEU A 18 -37.72 -12.01 -1.76
N TYR A 19 -37.30 -10.75 -1.77
CA TYR A 19 -36.52 -10.18 -0.67
C TYR A 19 -37.44 -9.98 0.53
N PRO A 20 -37.19 -10.61 1.69
CA PRO A 20 -37.76 -10.16 2.93
C PRO A 20 -36.85 -9.13 3.62
N ASP A 21 -37.54 -8.38 4.44
CA ASP A 21 -37.23 -7.13 5.09
C ASP A 21 -36.09 -7.17 6.14
N ARG A 22 -35.68 -5.97 6.51
CA ARG A 22 -34.70 -5.55 7.51
C ARG A 22 -34.75 -6.35 8.82
N GLY A 23 -33.57 -6.77 9.29
CA GLY A 23 -33.37 -7.29 10.63
C GLY A 23 -31.90 -7.36 11.04
N LEU A 24 -31.45 -6.34 11.77
CA LEU A 24 -30.40 -6.40 12.81
C LEU A 24 -29.02 -6.97 12.40
N TYR A 25 -28.17 -6.15 11.77
CA TYR A 25 -26.73 -6.38 11.81
C TYR A 25 -26.19 -6.02 13.20
N ARG A 26 -25.88 -7.06 13.98
CA ARG A 26 -25.04 -6.97 15.17
C ARG A 26 -23.65 -6.56 14.71
N ALA A 27 -23.14 -5.43 15.20
CA ALA A 27 -21.80 -4.94 14.86
C ALA A 27 -20.75 -6.02 15.13
N ALA A 28 -20.12 -6.52 14.07
CA ALA A 28 -18.90 -7.29 14.18
C ALA A 28 -17.81 -6.33 14.68
N ARG A 29 -17.21 -6.66 15.83
CA ARG A 29 -16.06 -5.92 16.35
C ARG A 29 -14.92 -5.98 15.34
N PRO A 30 -14.20 -4.87 15.10
CA PRO A 30 -13.05 -4.91 14.21
C PRO A 30 -11.95 -5.86 14.74
N PRO A 31 -11.22 -6.57 13.85
CA PRO A 31 -10.31 -7.65 14.25
C PRO A 31 -8.91 -7.20 14.68
N TRP A 32 -8.65 -5.91 14.93
CA TRP A 32 -7.35 -5.45 15.42
C TRP A 32 -7.32 -5.37 16.95
N PRO A 33 -6.23 -5.80 17.63
CA PRO A 33 -5.99 -5.36 18.99
C PRO A 33 -5.65 -3.87 18.94
N LEU A 34 -6.50 -3.05 19.56
CA LEU A 34 -6.06 -1.74 20.02
C LEU A 34 -4.92 -2.02 21.00
N SER A 35 -3.69 -1.61 20.66
CA SER A 35 -2.66 -1.46 21.67
C SER A 35 -3.15 -0.38 22.64
N ASP A 36 -3.75 -0.82 23.74
CA ASP A 36 -4.02 0.00 24.90
C ASP A 36 -2.70 0.62 25.34
N GLY A 37 -2.55 1.95 25.20
CA GLY A 37 -1.51 2.69 25.92
C GLY A 37 -0.71 3.76 25.18
N LEU A 38 -0.98 4.12 23.92
CA LEU A 38 -0.34 5.31 23.33
C LEU A 38 -1.29 6.50 23.30
N CYS A 39 -1.31 7.22 24.43
CA CYS A 39 -1.85 8.57 24.49
C CYS A 39 -1.09 9.46 23.49
N TRP A 40 -1.79 9.99 22.49
CA TRP A 40 -1.24 11.00 21.60
C TRP A 40 -1.11 12.31 22.40
N ARG A 41 0.11 12.63 22.86
CA ARG A 41 0.41 13.97 23.41
C ARG A 41 0.67 14.94 22.25
N PRO A 42 0.09 16.15 22.26
CA PRO A 42 0.32 17.14 21.22
C PRO A 42 1.56 17.96 21.58
N HIS A 43 2.73 17.60 21.08
CA HIS A 43 3.90 18.48 21.13
C HIS A 43 4.64 18.50 19.79
N GLN A 44 4.51 19.65 19.12
CA GLN A 44 5.49 20.29 18.23
C GLN A 44 6.42 19.35 17.45
N PHE A 45 5.98 18.94 16.26
CA PHE A 45 6.86 18.35 15.26
C PHE A 45 7.67 19.45 14.59
N LEU A 46 8.82 19.79 15.18
CA LEU A 46 9.93 20.32 14.41
C LEU A 46 10.37 19.18 13.49
N ILE A 47 9.93 19.24 12.23
CA ILE A 47 10.50 18.44 11.15
C ILE A 47 11.96 18.88 11.07
N ARG A 48 12.85 18.19 11.79
CA ARG A 48 14.27 18.22 11.45
C ARG A 48 14.37 17.39 10.18
N LEU A 49 14.05 18.02 9.05
CA LEU A 49 14.60 17.62 7.77
C LEU A 49 16.09 17.45 8.07
N ALA A 50 16.60 16.22 7.97
CA ALA A 50 18.04 16.04 7.93
C ALA A 50 18.56 17.09 6.93
N PRO A 51 19.57 17.91 7.31
CA PRO A 51 20.02 19.00 6.47
C PRO A 51 20.23 18.44 5.07
N HIS A 52 19.63 19.09 4.07
CA HIS A 52 19.66 18.71 2.66
C HIS A 52 20.98 18.03 2.33
N ARG A 53 21.00 16.69 2.36
CA ARG A 53 22.08 15.94 1.75
C ARG A 53 21.89 16.25 0.27
N PRO A 54 22.88 16.87 -0.40
CA PRO A 54 22.76 17.09 -1.84
C PRO A 54 22.38 15.75 -2.49
N PRO A 55 21.64 15.75 -3.61
CA PRO A 55 21.49 14.53 -4.40
C PRO A 55 22.89 13.97 -4.55
N VAL A 56 23.08 12.70 -4.18
CA VAL A 56 24.40 12.07 -4.17
C VAL A 56 25.09 12.47 -5.46
N ALA A 57 26.11 13.33 -5.34
CA ALA A 57 26.90 13.70 -6.49
C ALA A 57 27.53 12.39 -6.93
N TRP A 58 27.27 11.99 -8.18
CA TRP A 58 27.94 10.87 -8.82
C TRP A 58 29.41 11.24 -9.07
N SER A 59 30.15 11.54 -8.00
CA SER A 59 31.58 11.79 -8.05
C SER A 59 32.29 10.50 -7.69
N GLY A 60 32.67 9.78 -8.74
CA GLY A 60 33.83 8.89 -8.77
C GLY A 60 33.87 7.79 -7.71
N ARG A 61 33.28 6.64 -8.03
CA ARG A 61 33.67 5.38 -7.41
C ARG A 61 34.25 4.44 -8.46
N GLN A 62 35.51 4.71 -8.80
CA GLN A 62 36.39 3.78 -9.51
C GLN A 62 37.04 2.87 -8.46
N GLY A 63 36.59 1.63 -8.38
CA GLY A 63 37.15 0.64 -7.47
C GLY A 63 36.28 -0.60 -7.38
N SER A 64 36.35 -1.49 -8.39
CA SER A 64 35.77 -2.85 -8.38
C SER A 64 34.24 -3.03 -8.20
N GLU A 65 33.48 -1.99 -7.82
CA GLU A 65 32.01 -1.99 -7.64
C GLU A 65 31.21 -1.94 -8.96
N GLY A 66 31.87 -1.69 -10.09
CA GLY A 66 31.23 -1.54 -11.41
C GLY A 66 30.73 -2.84 -12.06
N ARG A 67 30.95 -4.01 -11.47
CA ARG A 67 30.42 -5.29 -12.03
C ARG A 67 29.06 -5.70 -11.49
N MET A 68 28.60 -5.12 -10.38
CA MET A 68 27.37 -5.58 -9.72
C MET A 68 26.12 -4.83 -10.19
N LEU A 69 26.28 -3.62 -10.76
CA LEU A 69 25.19 -2.83 -11.36
C LEU A 69 24.70 -3.39 -12.71
N ASP A 70 25.46 -4.28 -13.34
CA ASP A 70 25.08 -4.99 -14.58
C ASP A 70 24.22 -6.23 -14.34
N THR A 71 24.07 -6.68 -13.09
CA THR A 71 23.26 -7.87 -12.82
C THR A 71 21.80 -7.48 -12.70
N LEU A 72 21.08 -7.66 -13.81
CA LEU A 72 19.63 -7.50 -13.84
C LEU A 72 18.97 -8.55 -12.94
N LEU A 73 18.16 -8.08 -12.00
CA LEU A 73 17.33 -8.91 -11.14
C LEU A 73 16.15 -9.46 -11.96
N ARG A 74 15.90 -10.77 -11.83
CA ARG A 74 14.71 -11.43 -12.41
C ARG A 74 13.57 -11.53 -11.40
N GLY A 75 13.40 -10.49 -10.59
CA GLY A 75 12.51 -10.46 -9.43
C GLY A 75 13.28 -10.19 -8.15
N VAL A 76 12.60 -9.56 -7.18
CA VAL A 76 13.14 -9.21 -5.87
C VAL A 76 12.70 -10.20 -4.81
N THR A 77 13.51 -10.36 -3.79
CA THR A 77 13.16 -11.02 -2.51
C THR A 77 12.89 -9.96 -1.44
N LEU A 78 12.34 -10.35 -0.29
CA LEU A 78 12.24 -9.45 0.86
C LEU A 78 13.62 -8.96 1.32
N THR A 79 14.63 -9.82 1.28
CA THR A 79 16.02 -9.48 1.66
C THR A 79 16.62 -8.41 0.76
N ASP A 80 16.31 -8.42 -0.55
CA ASP A 80 16.76 -7.37 -1.48
C ASP A 80 16.16 -6.00 -1.10
N LEU A 81 14.88 -5.98 -0.71
CA LEU A 81 14.17 -4.77 -0.28
C LEU A 81 14.66 -4.27 1.08
N GLU A 82 14.95 -5.18 2.01
CA GLU A 82 15.56 -4.85 3.31
C GLU A 82 16.93 -4.22 3.15
N ALA A 83 17.79 -4.82 2.33
CA ALA A 83 19.12 -4.27 2.05
C ALA A 83 19.03 -2.87 1.44
N ALA A 84 18.02 -2.62 0.59
CA ALA A 84 17.78 -1.29 0.02
C ALA A 84 17.34 -0.26 1.09
N LEU A 85 16.45 -0.65 2.02
CA LEU A 85 16.06 0.20 3.14
C LEU A 85 17.24 0.50 4.08
N GLU A 86 18.03 -0.52 4.42
CA GLU A 86 19.22 -0.39 5.29
C GLU A 86 20.23 0.60 4.69
N ARG A 87 20.47 0.53 3.37
CA ARG A 87 21.35 1.48 2.65
C ARG A 87 20.88 2.93 2.74
N LEU A 88 19.58 3.16 2.92
CA LEU A 88 19.00 4.48 3.14
C LEU A 88 18.87 4.84 4.63
N GLY A 89 19.30 3.96 5.53
CA GLY A 89 19.21 4.15 6.98
C GLY A 89 17.79 4.02 7.52
N LEU A 90 16.90 3.33 6.82
CA LEU A 90 15.52 3.12 7.22
C LEU A 90 15.39 1.77 7.95
N PRO A 91 14.64 1.71 9.08
CA PRO A 91 14.41 0.45 9.77
C PRO A 91 13.52 -0.45 8.91
N ALA A 92 13.72 -1.76 8.99
CA ALA A 92 12.94 -2.74 8.27
C ALA A 92 12.49 -3.86 9.22
N THR A 93 11.27 -4.36 9.05
CA THR A 93 10.74 -5.48 9.83
C THR A 93 9.85 -6.32 8.93
N GLN A 94 10.23 -7.59 8.73
CA GLN A 94 9.36 -8.54 8.04
C GLN A 94 8.19 -8.94 8.93
N ASP A 95 7.03 -9.09 8.31
CA ASP A 95 5.80 -9.48 8.97
C ASP A 95 4.92 -10.22 7.96
N LEU A 96 3.76 -10.70 8.40
CA LEU A 96 2.73 -11.24 7.54
C LEU A 96 1.49 -10.36 7.61
N THR A 97 0.86 -10.16 6.47
CA THR A 97 -0.52 -9.67 6.43
C THR A 97 -1.44 -10.67 7.15
N PRO A 98 -2.64 -10.26 7.61
CA PRO A 98 -3.60 -11.19 8.19
C PRO A 98 -4.00 -12.35 7.26
N GLY A 99 -3.89 -12.15 5.94
CA GLY A 99 -4.09 -13.20 4.93
C GLY A 99 -2.86 -14.10 4.71
N GLY A 100 -1.81 -13.97 5.52
CA GLY A 100 -0.58 -14.77 5.44
C GLY A 100 0.41 -14.35 4.36
N ALA A 101 0.12 -13.31 3.57
CA ALA A 101 1.04 -12.81 2.56
C ALA A 101 2.19 -12.00 3.20
N PRO A 102 3.43 -12.11 2.71
CA PRO A 102 4.58 -11.38 3.25
C PRO A 102 4.42 -9.86 3.13
N ILE A 103 4.95 -9.13 4.10
CA ILE A 103 5.02 -7.68 4.08
C ILE A 103 6.31 -7.21 4.77
N LEU A 104 6.87 -6.11 4.29
CA LEU A 104 8.00 -5.44 4.93
C LEU A 104 7.54 -4.08 5.47
N ARG A 105 7.70 -3.86 6.77
CA ARG A 105 7.31 -2.61 7.43
C ARG A 105 8.52 -1.72 7.63
N SER A 106 8.36 -0.43 7.34
CA SER A 106 9.38 0.59 7.55
C SER A 106 8.74 1.91 7.96
N ALA A 107 9.55 2.92 8.25
CA ALA A 107 9.07 4.24 8.62
C ALA A 107 9.92 5.35 7.98
N ILE A 108 9.24 6.40 7.49
CA ILE A 108 9.88 7.62 6.99
C ILE A 108 9.26 8.83 7.68
N GLY A 109 10.09 9.66 8.31
CA GLY A 109 9.63 10.86 9.02
C GLY A 109 8.59 10.58 10.12
N GLY A 110 8.66 9.42 10.77
CA GLY A 110 7.69 9.00 11.80
C GLY A 110 6.40 8.38 11.26
N LEU A 111 6.20 8.34 9.94
CA LEU A 111 5.08 7.67 9.31
C LEU A 111 5.45 6.24 8.93
N THR A 112 4.65 5.29 9.39
CA THR A 112 4.82 3.89 9.02
C THR A 112 4.28 3.65 7.61
N PHE A 113 5.06 2.95 6.79
CA PHE A 113 4.63 2.45 5.50
C PHE A 113 5.02 0.98 5.37
N ASN A 114 4.40 0.32 4.42
CA ASN A 114 4.66 -1.07 4.10
C ASN A 114 5.17 -1.19 2.66
N ILE A 115 6.00 -2.21 2.43
CA ILE A 115 6.34 -2.73 1.12
C ILE A 115 5.72 -4.11 1.01
N ARG A 116 4.86 -4.30 0.01
CA ARG A 116 4.15 -5.54 -0.23
C ARG A 116 4.66 -6.16 -1.52
N PRO A 117 5.33 -7.31 -1.49
CA PRO A 117 5.62 -8.05 -2.70
C PRO A 117 4.32 -8.45 -3.40
N GLY A 118 4.32 -8.40 -4.73
CA GLY A 118 3.16 -8.73 -5.55
C GLY A 118 3.23 -10.13 -6.13
N ALA A 119 3.26 -10.25 -7.46
CA ALA A 119 3.20 -11.54 -8.13
C ALA A 119 4.46 -12.38 -7.84
N GLN A 120 4.27 -13.56 -7.26
CA GLN A 120 5.36 -14.51 -7.04
C GLN A 120 5.75 -15.18 -8.36
N LEU A 121 7.02 -15.03 -8.75
CA LEU A 121 7.59 -15.62 -9.96
C LEU A 121 8.20 -16.99 -9.70
N ASP A 122 8.79 -17.17 -8.53
CA ASP A 122 9.44 -18.40 -8.10
C ASP A 122 9.07 -18.68 -6.64
N PRO A 123 8.25 -19.72 -6.39
CA PRO A 123 7.87 -20.15 -5.05
C PRO A 123 9.04 -20.58 -4.17
N GLU A 124 10.03 -21.28 -4.72
CA GLU A 124 11.14 -21.86 -3.96
C GLU A 124 12.16 -20.79 -3.58
N ALA A 125 12.41 -19.84 -4.47
CA ALA A 125 13.34 -18.73 -4.22
C ALA A 125 12.68 -17.49 -3.58
N ALA A 126 11.37 -17.53 -3.31
CA ALA A 126 10.57 -16.41 -2.80
C ALA A 126 10.80 -15.11 -3.59
N ARG A 127 10.80 -15.20 -4.93
CA ARG A 127 11.01 -14.06 -5.82
C ARG A 127 9.70 -13.49 -6.33
N PHE A 128 9.62 -12.17 -6.35
CA PHE A 128 8.44 -11.42 -6.77
C PHE A 128 8.76 -10.52 -7.96
N GLY A 129 7.82 -10.45 -8.91
CA GLY A 129 7.96 -9.70 -10.15
C GLY A 129 7.59 -8.23 -10.04
N ASP A 130 6.95 -7.85 -8.94
CA ASP A 130 6.60 -6.49 -8.59
C ASP A 130 6.49 -6.35 -7.07
N TYR A 131 6.43 -5.11 -6.60
CA TYR A 131 6.12 -4.77 -5.23
C TYR A 131 5.42 -3.40 -5.17
N ASN A 132 4.70 -3.16 -4.09
CA ASN A 132 3.96 -1.94 -3.86
C ASN A 132 4.38 -1.28 -2.54
N PHE A 133 4.61 0.03 -2.57
CA PHE A 133 4.67 0.85 -1.38
C PHE A 133 3.28 1.30 -0.97
N ASN A 134 2.96 1.16 0.31
CA ASN A 134 1.65 1.49 0.84
C ASN A 134 1.78 2.25 2.17
N LEU A 135 1.13 3.41 2.26
CA LEU A 135 0.99 4.17 3.50
C LEU A 135 -0.49 4.47 3.74
N MET A 136 -0.97 4.18 4.95
CA MET A 136 -2.38 4.30 5.32
C MET A 136 -2.57 5.37 6.39
N PHE A 137 -3.61 6.18 6.21
CA PHE A 137 -4.11 7.13 7.20
C PHE A 137 -5.52 6.72 7.60
N GLN A 138 -5.83 6.74 8.88
CA GLN A 138 -7.22 6.66 9.32
C GLN A 138 -7.90 8.01 9.08
N VAL A 139 -9.08 7.98 8.46
CA VAL A 139 -9.90 9.17 8.23
C VAL A 139 -11.01 9.19 9.27
N GLN A 140 -11.18 10.32 9.96
CA GLN A 140 -12.18 10.47 11.03
C GLN A 140 -13.55 10.97 10.52
N ALA A 141 -13.59 11.50 9.29
CA ALA A 141 -14.77 12.07 8.67
C ALA A 141 -14.88 11.60 7.22
N ARG A 142 -16.02 11.85 6.58
CA ARG A 142 -16.18 11.56 5.16
C ARG A 142 -15.15 12.35 4.35
N PHE A 143 -14.32 11.65 3.58
CA PHE A 143 -13.34 12.26 2.70
C PHE A 143 -13.93 12.58 1.33
N ASP A 144 -13.68 13.78 0.80
CA ASP A 144 -14.15 14.15 -0.54
C ASP A 144 -13.35 13.43 -1.64
N ALA A 145 -14.06 12.63 -2.45
CA ALA A 145 -13.48 11.94 -3.58
C ALA A 145 -12.92 12.88 -4.65
N ALA A 146 -13.39 14.13 -4.75
CA ALA A 146 -12.87 15.10 -5.71
C ALA A 146 -11.39 15.45 -5.46
N ILE A 147 -10.99 15.55 -4.19
CA ILE A 147 -9.60 15.78 -3.77
C ILE A 147 -8.71 14.63 -4.24
N LEU A 148 -9.15 13.37 -4.07
CA LEU A 148 -8.40 12.19 -4.54
C LEU A 148 -8.26 12.16 -6.05
N ASN A 149 -9.34 12.48 -6.76
CA ASN A 149 -9.34 12.55 -8.22
C ASN A 149 -8.43 13.66 -8.74
N GLN A 150 -8.28 14.77 -8.01
CA GLN A 150 -7.30 15.80 -8.35
C GLN A 150 -5.88 15.26 -8.24
N TRP A 151 -5.52 14.62 -7.13
CA TRP A 151 -4.19 14.01 -6.97
C TRP A 151 -3.91 12.97 -8.06
N ASN A 152 -4.80 11.99 -8.22
CA ASN A 152 -4.63 10.87 -9.13
C ASN A 152 -4.49 11.29 -10.61
N ARG A 153 -5.06 12.44 -11.01
CA ARG A 153 -4.88 12.99 -12.37
C ARG A 153 -3.49 13.58 -12.61
N HIS A 154 -2.84 14.10 -11.58
CA HIS A 154 -1.53 14.75 -11.71
C HIS A 154 -0.37 13.79 -11.48
N LYS A 155 -0.61 12.66 -10.81
CA LYS A 155 0.43 11.71 -10.45
C LYS A 155 0.47 10.52 -11.39
N ARG A 156 1.69 10.20 -11.84
CA ARG A 156 1.97 9.03 -12.68
C ARG A 156 2.33 7.79 -11.88
N PHE A 157 3.01 7.99 -10.74
CA PHE A 157 3.62 6.91 -9.96
C PHE A 157 2.99 6.73 -8.57
N ALA A 158 1.99 7.54 -8.21
CA ALA A 158 1.33 7.42 -6.92
C ALA A 158 -0.18 7.57 -7.07
N ARG A 159 -0.92 6.81 -6.28
CA ARG A 159 -2.39 6.85 -6.27
C ARG A 159 -2.89 6.91 -4.84
N PHE A 160 -3.91 7.73 -4.63
CA PHE A 160 -4.75 7.61 -3.45
C PHE A 160 -5.96 6.74 -3.74
N SER A 161 -6.34 5.93 -2.76
CA SER A 161 -7.62 5.22 -2.71
C SER A 161 -8.24 5.33 -1.31
N LEU A 162 -9.56 5.26 -1.22
CA LEU A 162 -10.27 5.07 0.04
C LEU A 162 -10.65 3.60 0.16
N ARG A 163 -10.33 3.00 1.31
CA ARG A 163 -10.69 1.63 1.66
C ARG A 163 -11.28 1.68 3.06
N ASP A 164 -12.60 1.52 3.15
CA ASP A 164 -13.37 1.74 4.39
C ASP A 164 -13.05 3.11 5.00
N ASP A 165 -12.56 3.16 6.24
CA ASP A 165 -12.17 4.39 6.95
C ASP A 165 -10.69 4.77 6.76
N PHE A 166 -10.02 4.20 5.76
CA PHE A 166 -8.60 4.47 5.50
C PHE A 166 -8.37 5.13 4.15
N LEU A 167 -7.59 6.22 4.19
CA LEU A 167 -6.98 6.81 3.01
C LEU A 167 -5.63 6.13 2.78
N VAL A 168 -5.44 5.54 1.62
CA VAL A 168 -4.26 4.75 1.28
C VAL A 168 -3.52 5.41 0.13
N LEU A 169 -2.26 5.78 0.37
CA LEU A 169 -1.31 6.19 -0.67
C LEU A 169 -0.53 4.97 -1.13
N GLU A 170 -0.52 4.71 -2.43
CA GLU A 170 0.12 3.55 -3.04
C GLU A 170 1.06 3.96 -4.18
N MET A 171 2.19 3.26 -4.31
CA MET A 171 3.07 3.32 -5.49
C MET A 171 3.49 1.90 -5.88
N ASP A 172 3.19 1.52 -7.11
CA ASP A 172 3.56 0.23 -7.69
C ASP A 172 4.94 0.29 -8.36
N CYS A 173 5.72 -0.78 -8.24
CA CYS A 173 7.08 -0.90 -8.78
C CYS A 173 7.26 -2.27 -9.45
N LEU A 174 7.78 -2.27 -10.67
CA LEU A 174 8.22 -3.51 -11.35
C LEU A 174 9.56 -3.98 -10.77
N ALA A 175 9.74 -5.29 -10.65
CA ALA A 175 10.94 -5.91 -10.10
C ALA A 175 11.67 -6.86 -11.06
N VAL A 176 11.28 -6.90 -12.33
CA VAL A 176 11.89 -7.75 -13.36
C VAL A 176 12.72 -6.91 -14.32
N GLY A 177 13.97 -7.33 -14.57
CA GLY A 177 14.88 -6.63 -15.47
C GLY A 177 15.44 -5.33 -14.87
N ILE A 178 15.41 -5.21 -13.54
CA ILE A 178 15.85 -4.01 -12.81
C ILE A 178 17.19 -4.24 -12.14
N SER A 179 17.96 -3.19 -11.87
CA SER A 179 19.15 -3.26 -11.02
C SER A 179 18.82 -2.86 -9.57
N GLY A 180 19.72 -3.14 -8.63
CA GLY A 180 19.58 -2.68 -7.25
C GLY A 180 19.46 -1.15 -7.11
N ASP A 181 20.12 -0.39 -7.99
CA ASP A 181 20.01 1.08 -8.03
C ASP A 181 18.59 1.54 -8.36
N GLN A 182 17.83 0.78 -9.16
CA GLN A 182 16.44 1.11 -9.44
C GLN A 182 15.54 0.92 -8.22
N ILE A 183 15.85 -0.04 -7.33
CA ILE A 183 15.14 -0.20 -6.05
C ILE A 183 15.38 1.01 -5.15
N LEU A 184 16.64 1.45 -5.04
CA LEU A 184 17.01 2.64 -4.26
C LEU A 184 16.34 3.90 -4.83
N ALA A 185 16.38 4.08 -6.15
CA ALA A 185 15.70 5.21 -6.81
C ALA A 185 14.18 5.20 -6.56
N SER A 186 13.56 4.01 -6.53
CA SER A 186 12.14 3.87 -6.20
C SER A 186 11.85 4.26 -4.75
N LEU A 187 12.69 3.86 -3.79
CA LEU A 187 12.57 4.28 -2.39
C LEU A 187 12.73 5.80 -2.20
N GLU A 188 13.67 6.42 -2.92
CA GLU A 188 13.84 7.88 -2.88
C GLU A 188 12.64 8.62 -3.49
N LEU A 189 12.08 8.09 -4.58
CA LEU A 189 10.87 8.60 -5.19
C LEU A 189 9.68 8.48 -4.23
N TRP A 190 9.55 7.33 -3.56
CA TRP A 190 8.53 7.11 -2.54
C TRP A 190 8.60 8.17 -1.45
N GLY A 191 9.78 8.42 -0.89
CA GLY A 191 9.93 9.43 0.17
C GLY A 191 9.53 10.84 -0.28
N ARG A 192 9.87 11.22 -1.52
CA ARG A 192 9.42 12.50 -2.11
C ARG A 192 7.90 12.55 -2.27
N LEU A 193 7.30 11.46 -2.75
CA LEU A 193 5.84 11.36 -2.93
C LEU A 193 5.09 11.42 -1.61
N VAL A 194 5.60 10.82 -0.53
CA VAL A 194 5.00 10.92 0.82
C VAL A 194 4.95 12.37 1.28
N VAL A 195 6.08 13.10 1.20
CA VAL A 195 6.12 14.53 1.59
C VAL A 195 5.16 15.36 0.75
N GLU A 196 5.16 15.14 -0.56
CA GLU A 196 4.28 15.85 -1.49
C GLU A 196 2.79 15.58 -1.19
N ALA A 197 2.44 14.31 -0.91
CA ALA A 197 1.09 13.89 -0.58
C ALA A 197 0.57 14.57 0.70
N LEU A 198 1.40 14.62 1.74
CA LEU A 198 1.04 15.30 2.99
C LEU A 198 0.82 16.80 2.80
N ASN A 199 1.67 17.44 1.98
CA ASN A 199 1.51 18.86 1.66
C ASN A 199 0.21 19.10 0.86
N PHE A 200 -0.07 18.25 -0.13
CA PHE A 200 -1.31 18.31 -0.90
C PHE A 200 -2.56 18.19 0.00
N LEU A 201 -2.60 17.18 0.87
CA LEU A 201 -3.72 16.99 1.81
C LEU A 201 -3.89 18.19 2.75
N ARG A 202 -2.78 18.74 3.26
CA ARG A 202 -2.82 19.93 4.13
C ARG A 202 -3.38 21.15 3.41
N SER A 203 -2.99 21.39 2.17
CA SER A 203 -3.52 22.48 1.35
C SER A 203 -5.00 22.30 1.02
N ALA A 204 -5.43 21.07 0.71
CA ALA A 204 -6.82 20.76 0.42
C ALA A 204 -7.73 21.01 1.64
N HIS A 205 -7.32 20.57 2.84
CA HIS A 205 -8.06 20.83 4.07
C HIS A 205 -8.05 22.32 4.49
N GLY A 206 -6.95 23.03 4.25
CA GLY A 206 -6.87 24.46 4.53
C GLY A 206 -7.78 25.32 3.65
N ALA A 207 -8.01 24.90 2.40
CA ALA A 207 -8.90 25.60 1.47
C ALA A 207 -10.38 25.49 1.87
N GLU A 208 -10.80 24.36 2.45
CA GLU A 208 -12.17 24.19 2.94
C GLU A 208 -12.46 25.06 4.17
N ALA A 209 -11.48 25.23 5.08
CA ALA A 209 -11.64 26.04 6.29
C ALA A 209 -11.72 27.57 6.04
N GLY A 210 -11.32 28.05 4.86
CA GLY A 210 -11.37 29.46 4.49
C GLY A 210 -12.68 29.94 3.85
N HIS A 211 -13.67 29.05 3.70
CA HIS A 211 -14.96 29.34 3.06
C HIS A 211 -16.17 29.23 4.02
N SER A 212 -15.95 29.31 5.33
CA SER A 212 -17.04 29.36 6.34
C SER A 212 -17.15 30.71 7.01
#